data_AF-A0A140LI61-F1
#
_entry.id   AF-A0A140LI61-F1
#
_cell.length_a   1.000
_cell.length_b   1.000
_cell.length_c   1.000
_cell.angle_alpha   90.00
_cell.angle_beta   90.00
_cell.angle_gamma   90.00
#
_symmetry.space_group_name_H-M   'P 1'
#
loop_
_entity.id
_entity.type
_entity.pdbx_description
1 polymer ?
#
loop_
_entity_poly.entity_id
_entity_poly.type
_entity_poly.pdbx_seq_one_letter_code
_entity_poly.pdbx_strand_id
1 'polypeptide(L)'
;MDSEQPDSLDGWVPLREDLFPEPERHQLRFLVAWNAAKGQFAVTCHDRTAQRRRRERREAGDGGCSWAGVLSPAGFRGAHRQLAALWPALEPCFPPLPPELDAASGAGWGLGRGLWALLWPLLWPAPADPGDSALQELCRQLEHYLGLAAEGCGGATVRDVLFPAPGDSADCEGLSEFRERTLRARLGQTATRLHQVLQDHGKANTMVALMKVYQEEDELYQELVTMATTFFQYLLQPFRDMREVATS
;
A
#
# COMPACT_ATOMS: atom_id res chain seq x y z
N MET A 1 7.76 -27.43 -32.21
CA MET A 1 6.44 -27.03 -31.69
C MET A 1 6.60 -27.07 -30.19
N ASP A 2 7.00 -25.94 -29.63
CA ASP A 2 7.18 -25.79 -28.19
C ASP A 2 5.79 -25.68 -27.58
N SER A 3 5.27 -26.83 -27.14
CA SER A 3 4.03 -26.89 -26.39
C SER A 3 4.21 -26.10 -25.10
N GLU A 4 3.58 -24.94 -25.02
CA GLU A 4 3.49 -24.13 -23.81
C GLU A 4 3.05 -25.03 -22.65
N GLN A 5 3.90 -25.07 -21.63
CA GLN A 5 3.66 -25.89 -20.45
C GLN A 5 2.42 -25.33 -19.73
N PRO A 6 1.34 -26.12 -19.57
CA PRO A 6 0.05 -25.61 -19.09
C PRO A 6 0.08 -25.10 -17.65
N ASP A 7 1.14 -25.41 -16.90
CA ASP A 7 1.39 -24.95 -15.53
C ASP A 7 2.38 -23.77 -15.46
N SER A 8 2.65 -23.08 -16.57
CA SER A 8 3.54 -21.92 -16.53
C SER A 8 2.92 -20.80 -15.70
N LEU A 9 3.63 -20.41 -14.64
CA LEU A 9 3.33 -19.23 -13.83
C LEU A 9 3.86 -17.93 -14.46
N ASP A 10 4.27 -17.97 -15.73
CA ASP A 10 4.76 -16.78 -16.43
C ASP A 10 3.64 -15.74 -16.57
N GLY A 11 3.85 -14.56 -15.98
CA GLY A 11 2.88 -13.47 -15.93
C GLY A 11 2.02 -13.40 -14.67
N TRP A 12 2.13 -14.37 -13.75
CA TRP A 12 1.40 -14.35 -12.47
C TRP A 12 2.15 -13.51 -11.42
N VAL A 13 1.41 -12.71 -10.65
CA VAL A 13 1.94 -11.88 -9.55
C VAL A 13 1.34 -12.37 -8.22
N PRO A 14 2.16 -12.77 -7.24
CA PRO A 14 1.67 -13.22 -5.96
C PRO A 14 1.15 -12.02 -5.17
N LEU A 15 -0.07 -12.18 -4.68
CA LEU A 15 -0.76 -11.23 -3.85
C LEU A 15 -0.48 -11.57 -2.38
N ARG A 16 -0.36 -10.55 -1.53
CA ARG A 16 -0.24 -10.79 -0.08
C ARG A 16 -1.50 -11.46 0.46
N GLU A 17 -1.34 -12.31 1.47
CA GLU A 17 -2.46 -13.01 2.10
C GLU A 17 -3.41 -12.03 2.83
N ASP A 18 -2.91 -10.86 3.24
CA ASP A 18 -3.65 -9.83 3.99
C ASP A 18 -4.01 -8.59 3.14
N LEU A 19 -4.34 -8.75 1.86
CA LEU A 19 -4.68 -7.62 0.98
C LEU A 19 -5.95 -6.85 1.39
N PHE A 20 -6.87 -7.54 2.06
CA PHE A 20 -8.14 -6.97 2.49
C PHE A 20 -8.24 -7.07 4.00
N PRO A 21 -7.57 -6.18 4.76
CA PRO A 21 -7.81 -6.10 6.18
C PRO A 21 -9.28 -5.77 6.43
N GLU A 22 -9.84 -6.30 7.52
CA GLU A 22 -11.22 -5.99 7.92
C GLU A 22 -11.43 -4.47 7.97
N PRO A 23 -12.57 -3.95 7.50
CA PRO A 23 -12.82 -2.51 7.45
C PRO A 23 -12.96 -1.96 8.87
N GLU A 24 -11.85 -1.57 9.47
CA GLU A 24 -11.84 -0.87 10.74
C GLU A 24 -12.43 0.53 10.55
N ARG A 25 -13.41 0.87 11.40
CA ARG A 25 -13.98 2.21 11.44
C ARG A 25 -13.01 3.15 12.15
N HIS A 26 -12.09 3.73 11.40
CA HIS A 26 -11.18 4.74 11.90
C HIS A 26 -11.91 6.08 12.11
N GLN A 27 -11.78 6.65 13.31
CA GLN A 27 -12.23 8.03 13.58
C GLN A 27 -11.14 8.99 13.14
N LEU A 28 -11.24 9.44 11.89
CA LEU A 28 -10.30 10.39 11.30
C LEU A 28 -10.64 11.83 11.71
N ARG A 29 -9.61 12.61 12.04
CA ARG A 29 -9.70 14.06 12.20
C ARG A 29 -8.85 14.72 11.13
N PHE A 30 -9.48 15.56 10.31
CA PHE A 30 -8.80 16.36 9.31
C PHE A 30 -8.52 17.77 9.84
N LEU A 31 -7.39 18.34 9.44
CA LEU A 31 -7.07 19.76 9.59
C LEU A 31 -6.61 20.28 8.23
N VAL A 32 -7.14 21.42 7.82
CA VAL A 32 -6.81 22.04 6.53
C VAL A 32 -6.32 23.46 6.79
N ALA A 33 -5.16 23.79 6.23
CA ALA A 33 -4.60 25.13 6.30
C ALA A 33 -4.14 25.59 4.92
N TRP A 34 -4.35 26.86 4.59
CA TRP A 34 -3.82 27.41 3.36
C TRP A 34 -2.35 27.78 3.52
N ASN A 35 -1.53 27.37 2.55
CA ASN A 35 -0.14 27.79 2.43
C ASN A 35 -0.03 28.84 1.32
N ALA A 36 0.03 30.11 1.72
CA ALA A 36 0.15 31.24 0.80
C ALA A 36 1.44 31.21 -0.06
N ALA A 37 2.54 30.65 0.46
CA ALA A 37 3.80 30.57 -0.28
C ALA A 37 3.76 29.55 -1.43
N LYS A 38 2.91 28.52 -1.34
CA LYS A 38 2.77 27.48 -2.36
C LYS A 38 1.46 27.58 -3.18
N GLY A 39 0.51 28.42 -2.75
CA GLY A 39 -0.82 28.49 -3.38
C GLY A 39 -1.60 27.18 -3.25
N GLN A 40 -1.43 26.47 -2.13
CA GLN A 40 -1.95 25.12 -1.92
C GLN A 40 -2.47 24.93 -0.50
N PHE A 41 -3.35 23.95 -0.32
CA PHE A 41 -3.87 23.54 0.98
C PHE A 41 -2.98 22.47 1.59
N ALA A 42 -2.44 22.73 2.78
CA ALA A 42 -1.86 21.70 3.63
C ALA A 42 -2.99 20.95 4.35
N VAL A 43 -3.06 19.64 4.13
CA VAL A 43 -4.05 18.75 4.75
C VAL A 43 -3.30 17.80 5.67
N THR A 44 -3.73 17.73 6.93
CA THR A 44 -3.29 16.68 7.85
C THR A 44 -4.48 15.84 8.28
N CYS A 45 -4.25 14.54 8.42
CA CYS A 45 -5.22 13.56 8.85
C CYS A 45 -4.65 12.79 10.03
N HIS A 46 -5.40 12.71 11.12
CA HIS A 46 -5.03 11.95 12.31
C HIS A 46 -6.06 10.87 12.60
N ASP A 47 -5.61 9.64 12.82
CA ASP A 47 -6.49 8.56 13.28
C ASP A 47 -6.54 8.54 14.83
N ARG A 48 -7.69 8.95 15.39
CA ARG A 48 -7.89 8.95 16.85
C ARG A 48 -8.03 7.54 17.42
N THR A 49 -8.50 6.57 16.64
CA THR A 49 -8.65 5.18 17.11
C THR A 49 -7.28 4.52 17.26
N ALA A 50 -6.40 4.67 16.26
CA ALA A 50 -5.02 4.21 16.35
C ALA A 50 -4.23 4.94 17.45
N GLN A 51 -4.41 6.26 17.61
CA GLN A 51 -3.77 7.01 18.70
C GLN A 51 -4.18 6.52 20.10
N ARG A 52 -5.47 6.21 20.33
CA ARG A 52 -5.94 5.66 21.61
C ARG A 52 -5.36 4.28 21.90
N ARG A 53 -5.44 3.37 20.92
CA ARG A 53 -4.87 2.01 21.04
C ARG A 53 -3.37 2.04 21.36
N ARG A 54 -2.60 2.95 20.73
CA ARG A 54 -1.18 3.13 21.03
C ARG A 54 -0.91 3.62 22.44
N ARG A 55 -1.70 4.59 22.93
CA ARG A 55 -1.58 5.07 24.31
C ARG A 55 -1.85 3.94 25.31
N GLU A 56 -2.80 3.06 25.01
CA GLU A 56 -3.10 1.88 25.82
C GLU A 56 -1.97 0.83 25.76
N ARG A 57 -1.40 0.58 24.58
CA ARG A 57 -0.31 -0.40 24.37
C ARG A 57 1.10 0.09 24.73
N ARG A 58 1.30 1.37 25.01
CA ARG A 58 2.62 2.00 25.29
C ARG A 58 3.68 1.72 24.21
N GLU A 59 3.27 1.63 22.95
CA GLU A 59 4.17 1.41 21.83
C GLU A 59 4.81 2.74 21.40
N ALA A 60 6.15 2.79 21.41
CA ALA A 60 6.94 3.93 20.94
C ALA A 60 7.35 3.73 19.48
N GLY A 61 6.64 4.36 18.56
CA GLY A 61 6.94 4.38 17.12
C GLY A 61 6.04 5.36 16.38
N ASP A 62 6.53 5.94 15.27
CA ASP A 62 5.87 7.05 14.54
C ASP A 62 4.95 6.57 13.40
N GLY A 63 5.13 5.35 12.89
CA GLY A 63 4.52 4.94 11.62
C GLY A 63 3.04 4.58 11.72
N GLY A 64 2.12 5.44 11.28
CA GLY A 64 0.77 5.03 10.85
C GLY A 64 -0.44 5.70 11.52
N CYS A 65 -0.27 6.71 12.37
CA CYS A 65 -1.41 7.40 13.02
C CYS A 65 -1.67 8.83 12.50
N SER A 66 -0.79 9.35 11.64
CA SER A 66 -0.85 10.72 11.12
C SER A 66 -0.36 10.76 9.68
N TRP A 67 -1.12 11.43 8.82
CA TRP A 67 -0.78 11.68 7.42
C TRP A 67 -0.78 13.18 7.18
N ALA A 68 0.15 13.65 6.34
CA ALA A 68 0.26 15.04 5.98
C ALA A 68 0.63 15.14 4.49
N GLY A 69 0.00 16.08 3.81
CA GLY A 69 0.11 16.23 2.36
C GLY A 69 -0.35 17.61 1.95
N VAL A 70 0.02 17.99 0.74
CA VAL A 70 -0.32 19.30 0.19
C VAL A 70 -1.11 19.08 -1.10
N LEU A 71 -2.28 19.69 -1.17
CA LEU A 71 -3.24 19.54 -2.26
C LEU A 71 -3.48 20.90 -2.91
N SER A 72 -3.40 20.94 -4.24
CA SER A 72 -3.85 22.12 -5.00
C SER A 72 -5.38 22.19 -5.00
N PRO A 73 -5.98 23.36 -5.31
CA PRO A 73 -7.42 23.48 -5.48
C PRO A 73 -7.97 22.51 -6.55
N ALA A 74 -7.22 22.34 -7.64
CA ALA A 74 -7.52 21.33 -8.67
C ALA A 74 -7.43 19.89 -8.13
N GLY A 75 -6.45 19.60 -7.25
CA GLY A 75 -6.33 18.33 -6.55
C GLY A 75 -7.54 18.02 -5.67
N PHE A 76 -8.06 19.02 -4.95
CA PHE A 76 -9.30 18.88 -4.17
C PHE A 76 -10.53 18.60 -5.03
N ARG A 77 -10.65 19.26 -6.19
CA ARG A 77 -11.74 18.96 -7.15
C ARG A 77 -11.61 17.55 -7.73
N GLY A 78 -10.39 17.09 -7.98
CA GLY A 78 -10.11 15.71 -8.40
C GLY A 78 -10.50 14.70 -7.33
N ALA A 79 -10.06 14.92 -6.09
CA ALA A 79 -10.42 14.10 -4.94
C ALA A 79 -11.94 14.08 -4.70
N HIS A 80 -12.61 15.23 -4.81
CA HIS A 80 -14.07 15.31 -4.72
C HIS A 80 -14.77 14.45 -5.77
N ARG A 81 -14.34 14.49 -7.04
CA ARG A 81 -14.93 13.65 -8.10
C ARG A 81 -14.79 12.15 -7.79
N GLN A 82 -13.64 11.74 -7.26
CA GLN A 82 -13.41 10.35 -6.86
C GLN A 82 -14.30 9.95 -5.67
N LEU A 83 -14.39 10.80 -4.64
CA LEU A 83 -15.22 10.54 -3.47
C LEU A 83 -16.72 10.59 -3.77
N ALA A 84 -17.17 11.50 -4.63
CA ALA A 84 -18.56 11.60 -5.08
C ALA A 84 -18.96 10.39 -5.94
N ALA A 85 -18.04 9.83 -6.74
CA ALA A 85 -18.29 8.60 -7.48
C ALA A 85 -18.51 7.40 -6.54
N LEU A 86 -17.87 7.37 -5.37
CA LEU A 86 -18.06 6.35 -4.34
C LEU A 86 -19.30 6.62 -3.46
N TRP A 87 -19.58 7.88 -3.17
CA TRP A 87 -20.72 8.32 -2.35
C TRP A 87 -21.40 9.55 -2.96
N PRO A 88 -22.44 9.36 -3.81
CA PRO A 88 -23.11 10.45 -4.52
C PRO A 88 -23.77 11.50 -3.61
N ALA A 89 -24.12 11.13 -2.38
CA ALA A 89 -24.67 12.08 -1.41
C ALA A 89 -23.65 13.12 -0.92
N LEU A 90 -22.38 13.02 -1.33
CA LEU A 90 -21.32 13.99 -1.06
C LEU A 90 -21.31 15.17 -2.06
N GLU A 91 -21.95 15.04 -3.23
CA GLU A 91 -22.03 16.08 -4.26
C GLU A 91 -22.52 17.45 -3.75
N PRO A 92 -23.63 17.55 -2.98
CA PRO A 92 -24.12 18.84 -2.50
C PRO A 92 -23.29 19.44 -1.36
N CYS A 93 -22.38 18.68 -0.76
CA CYS A 93 -21.63 19.08 0.43
C CYS A 93 -20.27 19.74 0.10
N PHE A 94 -19.87 19.81 -1.17
CA PHE A 94 -18.57 20.35 -1.56
C PHE A 94 -18.56 21.89 -1.55
N PRO A 95 -17.66 22.53 -0.78
CA PRO A 95 -17.58 23.99 -0.77
C PRO A 95 -17.04 24.51 -2.11
N PRO A 96 -17.65 25.56 -2.71
CA PRO A 96 -17.18 26.11 -3.97
C PRO A 96 -15.80 26.77 -3.77
N LEU A 97 -14.77 26.21 -4.40
CA LEU A 97 -13.42 26.77 -4.38
C LEU A 97 -13.34 28.00 -5.31
N PRO A 98 -12.98 29.19 -4.80
CA PRO A 98 -12.90 30.39 -5.63
C PRO A 98 -11.86 30.22 -6.75
N PRO A 99 -12.17 30.67 -7.99
CA PRO A 99 -11.31 30.51 -9.15
C PRO A 99 -9.97 31.25 -9.02
N GLU A 100 -9.89 32.20 -8.10
CA GLU A 100 -8.69 32.99 -7.77
C GLU A 100 -7.58 32.11 -7.20
N LEU A 101 -7.94 31.02 -6.49
CA LEU A 101 -6.99 30.06 -5.95
C LEU A 101 -6.32 29.21 -7.04
N ASP A 102 -7.01 28.98 -8.16
CA ASP A 102 -6.48 28.24 -9.29
C ASP A 102 -5.33 29.03 -9.95
N ALA A 103 -5.45 30.36 -10.01
CA ALA A 103 -4.41 31.26 -10.53
C ALA A 103 -3.17 31.30 -9.62
N ALA A 104 -3.37 31.30 -8.29
CA ALA A 104 -2.29 31.27 -7.30
C ALA A 104 -1.53 29.93 -7.29
N SER A 105 -2.21 28.83 -7.64
CA SER A 105 -1.62 27.48 -7.63
C SER A 105 -0.62 27.21 -8.77
N GLY A 106 -0.47 28.14 -9.73
CA GLY A 106 0.49 28.03 -10.83
C GLY A 106 0.26 26.85 -11.77
N ALA A 107 -0.91 26.20 -11.70
CA ALA A 107 -1.25 24.98 -12.42
C ALA A 107 -2.02 25.25 -13.73
N GLY A 108 -1.66 26.30 -14.46
CA GLY A 108 -2.24 26.61 -15.77
C GLY A 108 -1.43 25.97 -16.90
N TRP A 109 -1.90 24.84 -17.42
CA TRP A 109 -1.67 24.33 -18.79
C TRP A 109 -0.23 24.37 -19.33
N GLY A 110 0.60 23.34 -19.05
CA GLY A 110 1.67 22.79 -19.93
C GLY A 110 2.63 23.69 -20.73
N LEU A 111 2.62 25.01 -20.55
CA LEU A 111 3.35 26.03 -21.28
C LEU A 111 3.89 26.98 -20.22
N GLY A 112 5.21 27.07 -20.14
CA GLY A 112 5.94 27.57 -18.97
C GLY A 112 5.43 28.89 -18.38
N ARG A 113 5.63 29.01 -17.05
CA ARG A 113 5.32 30.17 -16.17
C ARG A 113 5.52 31.57 -16.76
N GLY A 114 6.40 31.76 -17.75
CA GLY A 114 6.80 33.07 -18.27
C GLY A 114 5.77 33.76 -19.19
N LEU A 115 5.04 33.01 -20.02
CA LEU A 115 4.13 33.61 -21.01
C LEU A 115 2.78 34.02 -20.40
N TRP A 116 2.29 33.25 -19.44
CA TRP A 116 1.03 33.53 -18.76
C TRP A 116 1.13 34.65 -17.72
N ALA A 117 2.30 34.87 -17.11
CA ALA A 117 2.51 35.99 -16.19
C ALA A 117 2.27 37.37 -16.84
N LEU A 118 2.45 37.48 -18.16
CA LEU A 118 2.24 38.71 -18.93
C LEU A 118 0.83 38.85 -19.50
N LEU A 119 0.20 37.72 -19.85
CA LEU A 119 -1.14 37.69 -20.46
C LEU A 119 -2.26 37.74 -19.42
N TRP A 120 -2.04 37.18 -18.23
CA TRP A 120 -3.05 37.07 -17.18
C TRP A 120 -3.60 38.42 -16.67
N PRO A 121 -2.78 39.45 -16.40
CA PRO A 121 -3.26 40.76 -15.93
C PRO A 121 -4.05 41.54 -17.01
N LEU A 122 -3.87 41.16 -18.29
CA LEU A 122 -4.54 41.79 -19.43
C LEU A 122 -5.94 41.20 -19.67
N LEU A 123 -6.11 39.92 -19.33
CA LEU A 123 -7.34 39.17 -19.60
C LEU A 123 -8.28 39.11 -18.38
N TRP A 124 -7.75 39.32 -17.17
CA TRP A 124 -8.51 39.30 -15.93
C TRP A 124 -8.00 40.42 -14.99
N PRO A 125 -8.84 41.35 -14.52
CA PRO A 125 -8.42 42.35 -13.54
C PRO A 125 -7.91 41.65 -12.27
N ALA A 126 -6.84 42.19 -11.68
CA ALA A 126 -6.18 41.62 -10.51
C ALA A 126 -7.23 41.20 -9.45
N PRO A 127 -7.34 39.90 -9.13
CA PRO A 127 -8.31 39.45 -8.16
C PRO A 127 -7.95 40.04 -6.80
N ALA A 128 -8.97 40.49 -6.07
CA ALA A 128 -8.79 40.82 -4.67
C ALA A 128 -8.34 39.54 -3.96
N ASP A 129 -7.20 39.58 -3.26
CA ASP A 129 -6.80 38.44 -2.45
C ASP A 129 -7.98 38.04 -1.55
N PRO A 130 -8.44 36.78 -1.57
CA PRO A 130 -9.50 36.34 -0.69
C PRO A 130 -9.02 36.60 0.74
N GLY A 131 -9.72 37.49 1.45
CA GLY A 131 -9.29 37.90 2.78
C GLY A 131 -9.08 36.68 3.69
N ASP A 132 -8.09 36.76 4.58
CA ASP A 132 -7.66 35.65 5.45
C ASP A 132 -8.84 34.97 6.19
N SER A 133 -9.89 35.72 6.51
CA SER A 133 -11.11 35.21 7.15
C SER A 133 -11.97 34.32 6.24
N ALA A 134 -12.09 34.66 4.95
CA ALA A 134 -12.84 33.85 3.97
C ALA A 134 -12.12 32.53 3.71
N LEU A 135 -10.79 32.59 3.65
CA LEU A 135 -9.92 31.43 3.50
C LEU A 135 -9.96 30.49 4.71
N GLN A 136 -10.04 31.04 5.93
CA GLN A 136 -10.22 30.27 7.16
C GLN A 136 -11.58 29.56 7.19
N GLU A 137 -12.66 30.22 6.79
CA GLU A 137 -13.98 29.59 6.72
C GLU A 137 -14.02 28.48 5.65
N LEU A 138 -13.35 28.69 4.51
CA LEU A 138 -13.16 27.66 3.49
C LEU A 138 -12.40 26.44 4.03
N CYS A 139 -11.31 26.65 4.76
CA CYS A 139 -10.57 25.57 5.43
C CYS A 139 -11.47 24.79 6.40
N ARG A 140 -12.28 25.48 7.20
CA ARG A 140 -13.23 24.86 8.14
C ARG A 140 -14.32 24.05 7.43
N GLN A 141 -14.81 24.55 6.30
CA GLN A 141 -15.78 23.83 5.47
C GLN A 141 -15.16 22.58 4.82
N LEU A 142 -13.91 22.67 4.35
CA LEU A 142 -13.17 21.52 3.82
C LEU A 142 -12.90 20.48 4.92
N GLU A 143 -12.55 20.89 6.13
CA GLU A 143 -12.42 19.97 7.28
C GLU A 143 -13.73 19.21 7.56
N HIS A 144 -14.86 19.92 7.54
CA HIS A 144 -16.17 19.31 7.77
C HIS A 144 -16.55 18.34 6.63
N TYR A 145 -16.33 18.75 5.38
CA TYR A 145 -16.54 17.92 4.19
C TYR A 145 -15.73 16.62 4.25
N LEU A 146 -14.45 16.68 4.61
CA LEU A 146 -13.59 15.50 4.73
C LEU A 146 -14.03 14.58 5.87
N GLY A 147 -14.56 15.15 6.96
CA GLY A 147 -15.20 14.38 8.03
C GLY A 147 -16.42 13.59 7.53
N LEU A 148 -17.33 14.25 6.81
CA LEU A 148 -18.50 13.60 6.21
C LEU A 148 -18.11 12.53 5.16
N ALA A 149 -17.07 12.81 4.36
CA ALA A 149 -16.55 11.86 3.39
C ALA A 149 -15.98 10.61 4.07
N ALA A 150 -15.29 10.76 5.21
CA ALA A 150 -14.74 9.63 5.95
C ALA A 150 -15.83 8.78 6.62
N GLU A 151 -16.95 9.38 7.02
CA GLU A 151 -18.11 8.66 7.56
C GLU A 151 -18.86 7.86 6.48
N GLY A 152 -18.98 8.41 5.26
CA GLY A 152 -19.68 7.77 4.13
C GLY A 152 -18.84 6.76 3.35
N CYS A 153 -17.64 7.16 2.91
CA CYS A 153 -16.77 6.36 2.04
C CYS A 153 -15.83 5.43 2.82
N GLY A 154 -15.68 5.65 4.14
CA GLY A 154 -14.68 4.99 4.98
C GLY A 154 -13.36 5.75 5.04
N GLY A 155 -12.64 5.60 6.16
CA GLY A 155 -11.40 6.36 6.38
C GLY A 155 -10.23 5.97 5.46
N ALA A 156 -10.13 4.69 5.10
CA ALA A 156 -9.07 4.19 4.22
C ALA A 156 -9.19 4.80 2.81
N THR A 157 -10.38 4.78 2.22
CA THR A 157 -10.61 5.32 0.86
C THR A 157 -10.34 6.83 0.79
N VAL A 158 -10.76 7.60 1.79
CA VAL A 158 -10.46 9.03 1.88
C VAL A 158 -8.96 9.28 2.03
N ARG A 159 -8.27 8.46 2.82
CA ARG A 159 -6.82 8.55 2.96
C ARG A 159 -6.12 8.27 1.64
N ASP A 160 -6.50 7.21 0.93
CA ASP A 160 -5.83 6.78 -0.28
C ASP A 160 -6.04 7.78 -1.44
N VAL A 161 -7.19 8.46 -1.47
CA VAL A 161 -7.48 9.57 -2.40
C VAL A 161 -6.67 10.84 -2.08
N LEU A 162 -6.52 11.19 -0.80
CA LEU A 162 -5.83 12.43 -0.39
C LEU A 162 -4.30 12.27 -0.29
N PHE A 163 -3.85 11.10 0.10
CA PHE A 163 -2.46 10.72 0.31
C PHE A 163 -2.18 9.44 -0.48
N PRO A 164 -2.19 9.51 -1.82
CA PRO A 164 -1.84 8.34 -2.63
C PRO A 164 -0.44 7.90 -2.23
N ALA A 165 -0.33 6.69 -1.70
CA ALA A 165 0.97 6.07 -1.48
C ALA A 165 1.67 5.98 -2.84
N PRO A 166 2.98 6.26 -2.93
CA PRO A 166 3.70 6.09 -4.19
C PRO A 166 3.61 4.62 -4.60
N GLY A 167 2.86 4.36 -5.68
CA GLY A 167 2.75 3.11 -6.45
C GLY A 167 3.00 1.82 -5.67
N ASP A 168 1.91 1.12 -5.36
CA ASP A 168 1.87 -0.14 -4.61
C ASP A 168 2.89 -1.19 -5.09
N SER A 169 4.08 -1.17 -4.49
CA SER A 169 4.87 -2.38 -4.24
C SER A 169 4.48 -3.02 -2.89
N ALA A 170 3.43 -2.51 -2.23
CA ALA A 170 3.00 -2.95 -0.90
C ALA A 170 2.04 -4.15 -0.95
N ASP A 171 1.31 -4.30 -2.07
CA ASP A 171 0.24 -5.29 -2.26
C ASP A 171 0.74 -6.58 -2.94
N CYS A 172 1.70 -6.42 -3.85
CA CYS A 172 2.38 -7.53 -4.49
C CYS A 172 3.50 -8.01 -3.57
N GLU A 173 3.47 -9.28 -3.17
CA GLU A 173 4.66 -9.88 -2.58
C GLU A 173 5.72 -10.05 -3.68
N GLY A 174 7.00 -9.89 -3.35
CA GLY A 174 8.05 -10.21 -4.32
C GLY A 174 7.94 -11.68 -4.74
N LEU A 175 7.97 -11.97 -6.05
CA LEU A 175 7.99 -13.36 -6.56
C LEU A 175 9.06 -14.21 -5.88
N SER A 176 10.19 -13.59 -5.53
CA SER A 176 11.27 -14.25 -4.81
C SER A 176 10.92 -14.57 -3.36
N GLU A 177 10.31 -13.62 -2.65
CA GLU A 177 9.89 -13.80 -1.26
C GLU A 177 8.83 -14.90 -1.15
N PHE A 178 7.87 -14.90 -2.07
CA PHE A 178 6.85 -15.94 -2.16
C PHE A 178 7.47 -17.32 -2.42
N ARG A 179 8.37 -17.43 -3.42
CA ARG A 179 9.08 -18.70 -3.74
C ARG A 179 9.92 -19.19 -2.56
N GLU A 180 10.61 -18.29 -1.88
CA GLU A 180 11.42 -18.63 -0.72
C GLU A 180 10.56 -19.12 0.45
N ARG A 181 9.46 -18.43 0.75
CA ARG A 181 8.49 -18.84 1.80
C ARG A 181 7.86 -20.18 1.50
N THR A 182 7.40 -20.39 0.26
CA THR A 182 6.77 -21.66 -0.15
C THR A 182 7.75 -22.84 -0.09
N LEU A 183 8.98 -22.65 -0.56
CA LEU A 183 10.02 -23.69 -0.45
C LEU A 183 10.39 -23.96 1.01
N ARG A 184 10.53 -22.93 1.85
CA ARG A 184 10.74 -23.10 3.30
C ARG A 184 9.58 -23.83 3.98
N ALA A 185 8.35 -23.50 3.64
CA ALA A 185 7.17 -24.16 4.21
C ALA A 185 7.14 -25.65 3.84
N ARG A 186 7.43 -25.98 2.58
CA ARG A 186 7.55 -27.38 2.12
C ARG A 186 8.66 -28.12 2.86
N LEU A 187 9.83 -27.50 3.03
CA LEU A 187 10.93 -28.05 3.83
C LEU A 187 10.55 -28.29 5.29
N GLY A 188 9.84 -27.34 5.91
CA GLY A 188 9.35 -27.50 7.27
C GLY A 188 8.35 -28.64 7.40
N GLN A 189 7.47 -28.81 6.40
CA GLN A 189 6.51 -29.92 6.37
C GLN A 189 7.20 -31.28 6.20
N THR A 190 8.20 -31.42 5.34
CA THR A 190 8.94 -32.69 5.20
C THR A 190 9.80 -32.98 6.43
N ALA A 191 10.47 -31.97 6.99
CA ALA A 191 11.26 -32.14 8.22
C ALA A 191 10.41 -32.56 9.43
N THR A 192 9.18 -32.03 9.55
CA THR A 192 8.24 -32.42 10.62
C THR A 192 7.70 -33.83 10.41
N ARG A 193 7.36 -34.22 9.17
CA ARG A 193 6.97 -35.61 8.84
C ARG A 193 8.07 -36.61 9.16
N LEU A 194 9.32 -36.28 8.80
CA LEU A 194 10.47 -37.13 9.12
C LEU A 194 10.65 -37.27 10.64
N HIS A 195 10.54 -36.17 11.40
CA HIS A 195 10.56 -36.24 12.86
C HIS A 195 9.47 -37.15 13.43
N GLN A 196 8.29 -37.15 12.83
CA GLN A 196 7.19 -38.02 13.25
C GLN A 196 7.52 -39.50 13.02
N VAL A 197 8.06 -39.86 11.85
CA VAL A 197 8.48 -41.24 11.54
C VAL A 197 9.61 -41.70 12.46
N LEU A 198 10.58 -40.84 12.77
CA LEU A 198 11.64 -41.13 13.74
C LEU A 198 11.09 -41.34 15.16
N GLN A 199 10.02 -40.65 15.55
CA GLN A 199 9.36 -40.91 16.82
C GLN A 199 8.63 -42.26 16.81
N ASP A 200 8.02 -42.64 15.69
CA ASP A 200 7.34 -43.93 15.53
C ASP A 200 8.33 -45.09 15.45
N HIS A 201 9.55 -44.86 14.93
CA HIS A 201 10.68 -45.78 15.02
C HIS A 201 10.95 -46.20 16.48
N GLY A 202 10.95 -45.24 17.41
CA GLY A 202 11.13 -45.50 18.84
C GLY A 202 10.00 -46.30 19.50
N LYS A 203 8.84 -46.46 18.84
CA LYS A 203 7.67 -47.19 19.35
C LYS A 203 7.49 -48.56 18.69
N ALA A 204 8.22 -48.86 17.61
CA ALA A 204 8.05 -50.09 16.84
C ALA A 204 8.73 -51.28 17.51
N ASN A 205 7.94 -52.30 17.92
CA ASN A 205 8.43 -53.46 18.68
C ASN A 205 8.55 -54.76 17.86
N THR A 206 8.21 -54.74 16.57
CA THR A 206 8.24 -55.94 15.71
C THR A 206 9.13 -55.72 14.50
N MET A 207 9.88 -56.76 14.11
CA MET A 207 10.84 -56.71 13.01
C MET A 207 10.20 -56.25 11.68
N VAL A 208 8.96 -56.70 11.41
CA VAL A 208 8.22 -56.29 10.20
C VAL A 208 7.81 -54.82 10.25
N ALA A 209 7.45 -54.30 11.42
CA ALA A 209 7.13 -52.88 11.58
C ALA A 209 8.39 -52.01 11.44
N LEU A 210 9.51 -52.42 12.04
CA LEU A 210 10.81 -51.76 11.87
C LEU A 210 11.23 -51.69 10.40
N MET A 211 11.08 -52.78 9.64
CA MET A 211 11.45 -52.81 8.23
C MET A 211 10.62 -51.85 7.37
N LYS A 212 9.34 -51.67 7.69
CA LYS A 212 8.46 -50.69 7.02
C LYS A 212 8.84 -49.25 7.38
N VAL A 213 9.09 -48.99 8.67
CA VAL A 213 9.52 -47.66 9.13
C VAL A 213 10.84 -47.25 8.49
N TYR A 214 11.80 -48.16 8.33
CA TYR A 214 13.07 -47.86 7.64
C TYR A 214 12.88 -47.52 6.16
N GLN A 215 11.93 -48.15 5.47
CA GLN A 215 11.61 -47.81 4.08
C GLN A 215 11.01 -46.41 3.99
N GLU A 216 10.03 -46.11 4.86
CA GLU A 216 9.37 -44.80 4.92
C GLU A 216 10.36 -43.68 5.32
N GLU A 217 11.28 -43.99 6.25
CA GLU A 217 12.35 -43.09 6.68
C GLU A 217 13.26 -42.73 5.50
N ASP A 218 13.73 -43.72 4.74
CA ASP A 218 14.63 -43.51 3.59
C ASP A 218 13.96 -42.69 2.48
N GLU A 219 12.69 -42.98 2.17
CA GLU A 219 11.89 -42.20 1.22
C GLU A 219 11.75 -40.74 1.65
N LEU A 220 11.39 -40.49 2.91
CA LEU A 220 11.24 -39.13 3.44
C LEU A 220 12.57 -38.37 3.54
N TYR A 221 13.67 -39.06 3.85
CA TYR A 221 15.01 -38.45 3.80
C TYR A 221 15.37 -38.05 2.37
N GLN A 222 15.11 -38.91 1.39
CA GLN A 222 15.37 -38.59 -0.01
C GLN A 222 14.53 -37.39 -0.47
N GLU A 223 13.25 -37.33 -0.09
CA GLU A 223 12.40 -36.16 -0.33
C GLU A 223 12.94 -34.90 0.35
N LEU A 224 13.37 -34.97 1.61
CA LEU A 224 13.94 -33.84 2.33
C LEU A 224 15.21 -33.32 1.65
N VAL A 225 16.12 -34.22 1.26
CA VAL A 225 17.38 -33.87 0.58
C VAL A 225 17.12 -33.24 -0.78
N THR A 226 16.19 -33.80 -1.56
CA THR A 226 15.84 -33.25 -2.88
C THR A 226 15.23 -31.86 -2.73
N MET A 227 14.27 -31.67 -1.82
CA MET A 227 13.70 -30.35 -1.55
C MET A 227 14.75 -29.35 -1.04
N ALA A 228 15.63 -29.77 -0.12
CA ALA A 228 16.68 -28.90 0.41
C ALA A 228 17.63 -28.46 -0.70
N THR A 229 17.96 -29.39 -1.59
CA THR A 229 18.79 -29.12 -2.77
C THR A 229 18.12 -28.08 -3.67
N THR A 230 16.83 -28.22 -3.99
CA THR A 230 16.11 -27.22 -4.80
C THR A 230 16.07 -25.84 -4.15
N PHE A 231 15.90 -25.78 -2.83
CA PHE A 231 15.91 -24.52 -2.09
C PHE A 231 17.27 -23.84 -2.09
N PHE A 232 18.35 -24.57 -1.83
CA PHE A 232 19.69 -23.99 -1.86
C PHE A 232 20.12 -23.61 -3.27
N GLN A 233 19.73 -24.38 -4.29
CA GLN A 233 19.96 -23.99 -5.68
C GLN A 233 19.26 -22.68 -6.02
N TYR A 234 18.02 -22.51 -5.57
CA TYR A 234 17.26 -21.27 -5.73
C TYR A 234 17.97 -20.07 -5.06
N LEU A 235 18.42 -20.22 -3.81
CA LEU A 235 19.14 -19.15 -3.10
C LEU A 235 20.49 -18.78 -3.74
N LEU A 236 21.16 -19.75 -4.36
CA LEU A 236 22.46 -19.54 -5.00
C LEU A 236 22.34 -18.94 -6.42
N GLN A 237 21.18 -19.05 -7.06
CA GLN A 237 20.98 -18.64 -8.44
C GLN A 237 21.35 -17.15 -8.70
N PRO A 238 20.92 -16.16 -7.90
CA PRO A 238 21.29 -14.76 -8.14
C PRO A 238 22.80 -14.50 -8.14
N PHE A 239 23.56 -15.24 -7.32
CA PHE A 239 25.02 -15.13 -7.30
C PHE A 239 25.67 -15.74 -8.54
N ARG A 240 25.07 -16.81 -9.09
CA ARG A 240 25.53 -17.40 -10.36
C ARG A 240 25.27 -16.44 -11.51
N ASP A 241 24.06 -15.89 -11.58
CA ASP A 241 23.66 -14.93 -12.61
C ASP A 241 24.53 -13.66 -12.57
N MET A 242 24.79 -13.11 -11.37
CA MET A 242 25.72 -11.98 -11.22
C MET A 242 27.13 -12.29 -11.71
N ARG A 243 27.63 -13.50 -11.44
CA ARG A 243 28.97 -13.92 -11.88
C ARG A 243 29.02 -14.08 -13.40
N GLU A 244 27.97 -14.61 -14.01
CA GLU A 244 27.87 -14.76 -15.46
C GLU A 244 27.88 -13.40 -16.16
N VAL A 245 27.09 -12.43 -15.67
CA VAL A 245 27.06 -11.05 -16.18
C VAL A 245 28.39 -10.32 -16.02
N ALA A 246 29.14 -10.58 -14.94
CA ALA A 246 30.46 -9.98 -14.73
C ALA A 246 31.55 -10.56 -15.65
N THR A 247 31.33 -11.75 -16.22
CA THR A 247 32.28 -12.41 -17.14
C THR A 247 31.93 -12.25 -18.62
N SER A 248 30.76 -11.70 -18.94
CA SER A 248 30.29 -11.38 -20.30
C SER A 248 30.68 -9.97 -20.74
#